data_AF-B4NSR9-F1
#
_entry.id   AF-B4NSR9-F1
#
_cell.length_a   1.000
_cell.length_b   1.000
_cell.length_c   1.000
_cell.angle_alpha   90.00
_cell.angle_beta   90.00
_cell.angle_gamma   90.00
#
_symmetry.space_group_name_H-M   'P 1'
#
loop_
_entity.id
_entity.type
_entity.pdbx_description
1 polymer ?
#
loop_
_entity_poly.entity_id
_entity_poly.type
_entity_poly.pdbx_seq_one_letter_code
_entity_poly.pdbx_strand_id
1 'polypeptide(L)'
;MGQKFPRTDFEWVYTEEPHASRRKIILEKYPQIKKLFGHDPNLKWDLSWSWLIVAAYCFGGIIYHSLMLDVHEISHNLAFGHSRPLHNRNLDFICNLPFGLPMSISFKKYHLEHHRYQGDETIDTDIPTLMEARLFDTTFGKFLWVCLQPFFYIFRPLVINPKPPTRLEIIITVVQLTFNALIVYFLDWKPNGFFYVYIHRRGIYSGCRRNKGNNHTHSTS
;
A
#
# COMPACT_ATOMS: atom_id res chain seq x y z
N MET A 1 -5.09 35.19 31.78
CA MET A 1 -6.10 34.75 30.79
C MET A 1 -6.69 33.44 31.27
N GLY A 2 -8.00 33.38 31.51
CA GLY A 2 -8.68 32.18 32.00
C GLY A 2 -9.95 32.56 32.75
N GLN A 3 -11.06 32.76 32.03
CA GLN A 3 -12.38 32.93 32.64
C GLN A 3 -12.74 31.63 33.38
N LYS A 4 -13.03 31.71 34.69
CA LYS A 4 -13.57 30.58 35.45
C LYS A 4 -15.02 30.38 35.02
N PHE A 5 -15.33 29.24 34.42
CA PHE A 5 -16.70 28.91 34.06
C PHE A 5 -17.50 28.63 35.37
N PRO A 6 -18.62 29.32 35.61
CA PRO A 6 -19.35 29.24 36.88
C PRO A 6 -20.18 27.97 37.04
N ARG A 7 -20.33 27.16 35.99
CA ARG A 7 -21.14 25.93 36.01
C ARG A 7 -20.27 24.68 35.94
N THR A 8 -20.61 23.70 36.77
CA THR A 8 -19.98 22.37 36.83
C THR A 8 -20.87 21.27 36.24
N ASP A 9 -22.04 21.64 35.69
CA ASP A 9 -23.08 20.76 35.18
C ASP A 9 -23.42 21.05 33.71
N PHE A 10 -23.92 20.05 33.00
CA PHE A 10 -24.45 20.20 31.65
C PHE A 10 -25.87 20.77 31.69
N GLU A 11 -26.18 21.75 30.85
CA GLU A 11 -27.53 22.27 30.67
C GLU A 11 -28.26 21.52 29.56
N TRP A 12 -29.38 20.91 29.91
CA TRP A 12 -30.29 20.31 28.94
C TRP A 12 -31.21 21.38 28.37
N VAL A 13 -31.07 21.67 27.08
CA VAL A 13 -31.89 22.64 26.36
C VAL A 13 -33.01 21.90 25.63
N TYR A 14 -34.26 22.20 26.00
CA TYR A 14 -35.47 21.59 25.42
C TYR A 14 -35.99 22.31 24.16
N THR A 15 -35.32 23.38 23.71
CA THR A 15 -35.66 24.03 22.44
C THR A 15 -35.30 23.10 21.28
N GLU A 16 -36.18 23.02 20.27
CA GLU A 16 -35.94 22.24 19.07
C GLU A 16 -34.58 22.60 18.44
N GLU A 17 -33.87 21.62 17.86
CA GLU A 17 -32.56 21.88 17.27
C GLU A 17 -32.66 23.00 16.23
N PRO A 18 -31.86 24.07 16.35
CA PRO A 18 -31.98 25.21 15.45
C PRO A 18 -31.60 24.85 14.02
N HIS A 19 -30.91 23.72 13.80
CA HIS A 19 -30.51 23.24 12.48
C HIS A 19 -31.70 22.79 11.64
N ALA A 20 -32.67 22.09 12.21
CA ALA A 20 -33.84 21.60 11.49
C ALA A 20 -34.75 22.76 11.03
N SER A 21 -35.04 23.69 11.93
CA SER A 21 -35.85 24.88 11.66
C SER A 21 -35.15 25.82 10.67
N ARG A 22 -33.86 26.11 10.86
CA ARG A 22 -33.07 26.92 9.90
C ARG A 22 -32.98 26.26 8.53
N ARG A 23 -32.82 24.93 8.46
CA ARG A 23 -32.80 24.21 7.19
C ARG A 23 -34.10 24.42 6.42
N LYS A 24 -35.27 24.38 7.08
CA LYS A 24 -36.57 24.64 6.42
C LYS A 24 -36.61 26.05 5.84
N ILE A 25 -36.29 27.07 6.64
CA ILE A 25 -36.30 28.48 6.23
C ILE A 25 -35.34 28.73 5.06
N ILE A 26 -34.12 28.17 5.11
CA ILE A 26 -33.11 28.31 4.05
C ILE A 26 -33.59 27.62 2.76
N LEU A 27 -34.21 26.45 2.86
CA LEU A 27 -34.69 25.72 1.69
C LEU A 27 -35.94 26.33 1.06
N GLU A 28 -36.78 27.01 1.85
CA GLU A 28 -37.91 27.80 1.34
C GLU A 28 -37.40 29.05 0.60
N LYS A 29 -36.42 29.75 1.17
CA LYS A 29 -35.84 30.96 0.57
C LYS A 29 -34.95 30.66 -0.65
N TYR A 30 -34.28 29.52 -0.67
CA TYR A 30 -33.32 29.13 -1.71
C TYR A 30 -33.50 27.66 -2.16
N PRO A 31 -34.57 27.34 -2.91
CA PRO A 31 -34.89 25.98 -3.32
C PRO A 31 -33.81 25.34 -4.20
N GLN A 32 -32.96 26.13 -4.86
CA GLN A 32 -31.80 25.66 -5.64
C GLN A 32 -30.78 24.90 -4.79
N ILE A 33 -30.71 25.16 -3.47
CA ILE A 33 -29.76 24.48 -2.56
C ILE A 33 -30.07 22.98 -2.46
N LYS A 34 -31.33 22.55 -2.63
CA LYS A 34 -31.67 21.12 -2.69
C LYS A 34 -30.95 20.38 -3.81
N LYS A 35 -30.57 21.06 -4.89
CA LYS A 35 -29.81 20.45 -6.00
C LYS A 35 -28.36 20.14 -5.62
N LEU A 36 -27.83 20.80 -4.58
CA LEU A 36 -26.49 20.57 -4.05
C LEU A 36 -26.47 19.47 -2.97
N PHE A 37 -27.64 18.96 -2.57
CA PHE A 37 -27.72 17.84 -1.64
C PHE A 37 -27.30 16.56 -2.36
N GLY A 38 -26.09 16.12 -2.07
CA GLY A 38 -25.51 14.91 -2.59
C GLY A 38 -24.43 14.42 -1.66
N HIS A 39 -23.89 13.25 -1.99
CA HIS A 39 -22.64 12.82 -1.39
C HIS A 39 -21.51 13.68 -1.96
N ASP A 40 -20.62 14.19 -1.11
CA ASP A 40 -19.37 14.77 -1.58
C ASP A 40 -18.47 13.64 -2.09
N PRO A 41 -18.23 13.53 -3.41
CA PRO A 41 -17.42 12.45 -3.96
C PRO A 41 -15.95 12.52 -3.53
N ASN A 42 -15.47 13.69 -3.07
CA ASN A 42 -14.08 13.91 -2.66
C ASN A 42 -13.85 13.53 -1.19
N LEU A 43 -14.90 13.52 -0.36
CA LEU A 43 -14.82 13.06 1.04
C LEU A 43 -14.34 11.60 1.15
N LYS A 44 -14.46 10.81 0.07
CA LYS A 44 -14.07 9.41 0.02
C LYS A 44 -12.55 9.21 -0.04
N TRP A 45 -11.76 10.18 -0.53
CA TRP A 45 -10.34 9.94 -0.90
C TRP A 45 -9.39 11.16 -0.93
N ASP A 46 -9.59 12.22 -0.17
CA ASP A 46 -8.62 13.34 -0.15
C ASP A 46 -7.40 13.09 0.77
N LEU A 47 -6.76 11.92 0.65
CA LEU A 47 -5.37 11.78 1.07
C LEU A 47 -4.52 12.46 0.00
N SER A 48 -4.02 13.65 0.31
CA SER A 48 -3.14 14.37 -0.61
C SER A 48 -1.96 13.48 -1.00
N TRP A 49 -1.47 13.60 -2.24
CA TRP A 49 -0.29 12.88 -2.71
C TRP A 49 0.91 13.00 -1.75
N SER A 50 1.03 14.14 -1.07
CA SER A 50 2.03 14.35 -0.03
C SER A 50 1.89 13.38 1.14
N TRP A 51 0.68 13.15 1.64
CA TRP A 51 0.43 12.17 2.70
C TRP A 51 0.65 10.73 2.24
N LEU A 52 0.32 10.40 0.99
CA LEU A 52 0.62 9.10 0.41
C LEU A 52 2.13 8.84 0.35
N ILE A 53 2.92 9.84 -0.05
CA ILE A 53 4.39 9.74 -0.08
C ILE A 53 4.94 9.55 1.34
N VAL A 54 4.45 10.33 2.32
CA VAL A 54 4.87 10.20 3.72
C VAL A 54 4.51 8.81 4.27
N ALA A 55 3.30 8.33 4.03
CA ALA A 55 2.88 7.00 4.47
C ALA A 55 3.68 5.88 3.79
N ALA A 56 3.92 5.98 2.48
CA ALA A 56 4.73 5.02 1.74
C ALA A 56 6.19 5.00 2.24
N TYR A 57 6.77 6.16 2.56
CA TYR A 57 8.11 6.24 3.11
C TYR A 57 8.18 5.68 4.54
N CYS A 58 7.29 6.12 5.44
CA CYS A 58 7.34 5.74 6.85
C CYS A 58 6.89 4.29 7.08
N PHE A 59 5.82 3.83 6.44
CA PHE A 59 5.31 2.47 6.65
C PHE A 59 5.80 1.51 5.57
N GLY A 60 5.68 1.90 4.30
CA GLY A 60 6.13 1.07 3.18
C GLY A 60 7.63 0.81 3.23
N GLY A 61 8.44 1.84 3.52
CA GLY A 61 9.89 1.70 3.67
C GLY A 61 10.29 0.74 4.80
N ILE A 62 9.64 0.85 5.98
CA ILE A 62 9.90 -0.04 7.11
C ILE A 62 9.52 -1.48 6.76
N ILE A 63 8.31 -1.70 6.23
CA ILE A 63 7.82 -3.04 5.87
C ILE A 63 8.72 -3.67 4.80
N TYR A 64 9.07 -2.90 3.76
CA TYR A 64 9.95 -3.37 2.69
C TYR A 64 11.34 -3.73 3.20
N HIS A 65 11.92 -2.91 4.08
CA HIS A 65 13.21 -3.20 4.67
C HIS A 65 13.18 -4.45 5.56
N SER A 66 12.13 -4.59 6.40
CA SER A 66 11.93 -5.79 7.23
C SER A 66 11.79 -7.05 6.36
N LEU A 67 11.02 -7.00 5.28
CA LEU A 67 10.88 -8.13 4.36
C LEU A 67 12.20 -8.50 3.68
N MET A 68 13.03 -7.52 3.31
CA MET A 68 14.37 -7.80 2.76
C MET A 68 15.27 -8.49 3.78
N LEU A 69 15.21 -8.09 5.06
CA LEU A 69 15.93 -8.77 6.13
C LEU A 69 15.40 -10.19 6.36
N ASP A 70 14.08 -10.40 6.28
CA ASP A 70 13.53 -11.75 6.38
C ASP A 70 14.05 -12.65 5.26
N VAL A 71 14.03 -12.17 4.00
CA VAL A 71 14.60 -12.90 2.86
C VAL A 71 16.10 -13.16 3.07
N HIS A 72 16.85 -12.19 3.62
CA HIS A 72 18.26 -12.36 3.99
C HIS A 72 18.46 -13.53 4.96
N GLU A 73 17.75 -13.56 6.08
CA GLU A 73 17.89 -14.62 7.09
C GLU A 73 17.41 -15.99 6.58
N ILE A 74 16.31 -16.01 5.80
CA ILE A 74 15.78 -17.23 5.18
C ILE A 74 16.76 -17.79 4.14
N SER A 75 17.52 -16.93 3.45
CA SER A 75 18.55 -17.35 2.50
C SER A 75 19.63 -18.20 3.19
N HIS A 76 19.96 -17.90 4.45
CA HIS A 76 20.85 -18.68 5.31
C HIS A 76 20.18 -19.88 5.99
N ASN A 77 18.88 -20.12 5.72
CA ASN A 77 18.05 -21.14 6.38
C ASN A 77 17.91 -20.94 7.90
N LEU A 78 18.00 -19.71 8.39
CA LEU A 78 17.98 -19.42 9.83
C LEU A 78 16.56 -19.38 10.41
N ALA A 79 15.53 -19.09 9.60
CA ALA A 79 14.15 -18.97 10.08
C ALA A 79 13.60 -20.26 10.72
N PHE A 80 13.88 -21.43 10.13
CA PHE A 80 13.52 -22.74 10.73
C PHE A 80 14.73 -23.64 11.01
N GLY A 81 15.93 -23.09 10.89
CA GLY A 81 17.19 -23.82 11.00
C GLY A 81 17.50 -24.73 9.80
N HIS A 82 18.76 -25.18 9.77
CA HIS A 82 19.33 -25.99 8.69
C HIS A 82 18.67 -27.36 8.51
N SER A 83 18.07 -27.91 9.57
CA SER A 83 17.39 -29.21 9.55
C SER A 83 16.04 -29.19 8.82
N ARG A 84 15.50 -28.01 8.49
CA ARG A 84 14.18 -27.84 7.86
C ARG A 84 14.23 -26.97 6.60
N PRO A 85 14.99 -27.38 5.56
CA PRO A 85 15.19 -26.54 4.37
C PRO A 85 13.88 -26.30 3.59
N LEU A 86 12.94 -27.26 3.59
CA LEU A 86 11.65 -27.10 2.93
C LEU A 86 10.75 -26.05 3.60
N HIS A 87 10.83 -25.91 4.93
CA HIS A 87 10.04 -24.90 5.65
C HIS A 87 10.57 -23.50 5.37
N ASN A 88 11.90 -23.34 5.40
CA ASN A 88 12.55 -22.10 4.94
C ASN A 88 12.16 -21.78 3.50
N ARG A 89 12.12 -22.77 2.61
CA ARG A 89 11.71 -22.58 1.21
C ARG A 89 10.27 -22.10 1.06
N ASN A 90 9.34 -22.69 1.81
CA ASN A 90 7.94 -22.29 1.72
C ASN A 90 7.74 -20.87 2.26
N LEU A 91 8.43 -20.51 3.35
CA LEU A 91 8.41 -19.16 3.89
C LEU A 91 9.04 -18.14 2.92
N ASP A 92 10.15 -18.51 2.29
CA ASP A 92 10.82 -17.70 1.26
C ASP A 92 9.85 -17.31 0.13
N PHE A 93 9.06 -18.27 -0.37
CA PHE A 93 8.07 -18.01 -1.41
C PHE A 93 6.97 -17.05 -0.95
N ILE A 94 6.53 -17.16 0.31
CA ILE A 94 5.51 -16.27 0.89
C ILE A 94 6.08 -14.86 1.06
N CYS A 95 7.28 -14.75 1.64
CA CYS A 95 7.97 -13.47 1.83
C CYS A 95 8.29 -12.77 0.51
N ASN A 96 8.45 -13.50 -0.59
CA ASN A 96 8.69 -12.90 -1.92
C ASN A 96 7.44 -12.21 -2.51
N LEU A 97 6.22 -12.66 -2.18
CA LEU A 97 4.99 -12.18 -2.83
C LEU A 97 4.80 -10.65 -2.79
N PRO A 98 5.01 -9.96 -1.65
CA PRO A 98 4.82 -8.52 -1.55
C PRO A 98 5.79 -7.69 -2.40
N PHE A 99 6.91 -8.26 -2.86
CA PHE A 99 7.90 -7.53 -3.67
C PHE A 99 7.45 -7.28 -5.12
N GLY A 100 6.50 -8.08 -5.63
CA GLY A 100 6.05 -7.98 -7.02
C GLY A 100 7.02 -8.57 -8.06
N LEU A 101 8.24 -8.95 -7.66
CA LEU A 101 9.27 -9.52 -8.52
C LEU A 101 9.80 -10.85 -7.95
N PRO A 102 10.13 -11.85 -8.79
CA PRO A 102 10.61 -13.16 -8.34
C PRO A 102 12.10 -13.13 -7.98
N MET A 103 12.44 -12.56 -6.81
CA MET A 103 13.82 -12.23 -6.45
C MET A 103 14.46 -13.14 -5.40
N SER A 104 13.69 -13.75 -4.48
CA SER A 104 14.23 -14.44 -3.30
C SER A 104 15.19 -15.59 -3.61
N ILE A 105 14.90 -16.41 -4.63
CA ILE A 105 15.75 -17.54 -5.03
C ILE A 105 17.05 -17.07 -5.69
N SER A 106 16.97 -16.07 -6.56
CA SER A 106 18.14 -15.45 -7.18
C SER A 106 18.99 -14.77 -6.13
N PHE A 107 18.36 -14.02 -5.23
CA PHE A 107 19.01 -13.38 -4.09
C PHE A 107 19.80 -14.41 -3.28
N LYS A 108 19.17 -15.50 -2.81
CA LYS A 108 19.88 -16.56 -2.06
C LYS A 108 21.09 -17.12 -2.82
N LYS A 109 20.98 -17.29 -4.14
CA LYS A 109 22.05 -17.83 -4.99
C LYS A 109 23.26 -16.89 -5.07
N TYR A 110 23.04 -15.58 -5.22
CA TYR A 110 24.12 -14.59 -5.31
C TYR A 110 24.64 -14.19 -3.92
N HIS A 111 23.75 -14.02 -2.96
CA HIS A 111 24.05 -13.65 -1.57
C HIS A 111 24.98 -14.64 -0.85
N LEU A 112 24.75 -15.96 -1.04
CA LEU A 112 25.63 -16.97 -0.46
C LEU A 112 27.04 -16.96 -1.08
N GLU A 113 27.17 -16.52 -2.33
CA GLU A 113 28.48 -16.32 -2.96
C GLU A 113 29.14 -15.03 -2.53
N HIS A 114 28.39 -13.94 -2.40
CA HIS A 114 28.86 -12.70 -1.80
C HIS A 114 29.52 -12.99 -0.44
N HIS A 115 28.85 -13.74 0.45
CA HIS A 115 29.44 -14.12 1.73
C HIS A 115 30.65 -15.07 1.63
N ARG A 116 30.72 -15.89 0.59
CA ARG A 116 31.80 -16.86 0.41
C ARG A 116 33.04 -16.25 -0.24
N TYR A 117 32.85 -15.29 -1.14
CA TYR A 117 33.86 -14.70 -2.01
C TYR A 117 33.83 -13.17 -1.93
N GLN A 118 33.59 -12.64 -0.73
CA GLN A 118 33.36 -11.21 -0.51
C GLN A 118 34.53 -10.36 -1.03
N GLY A 119 34.23 -9.42 -1.93
CA GLY A 119 35.22 -8.55 -2.57
C GLY A 119 35.92 -9.13 -3.80
N ASP A 120 35.57 -10.33 -4.25
CA ASP A 120 36.06 -10.88 -5.52
C ASP A 120 35.38 -10.18 -6.72
N GLU A 121 36.17 -9.57 -7.59
CA GLU A 121 35.68 -8.75 -8.70
C GLU A 121 34.91 -9.49 -9.79
N THR A 122 34.97 -10.82 -9.81
CA THR A 122 34.32 -11.66 -10.82
C THR A 122 33.14 -12.44 -10.25
N ILE A 123 33.20 -12.84 -8.99
CA ILE A 123 32.18 -13.67 -8.35
C ILE A 123 31.21 -12.84 -7.53
N ASP A 124 31.70 -11.87 -6.76
CA ASP A 124 30.89 -11.02 -5.90
C ASP A 124 30.19 -9.95 -6.74
N THR A 125 28.90 -10.14 -6.96
CA THR A 125 28.09 -9.19 -7.76
C THR A 125 27.69 -7.95 -6.97
N ASP A 126 27.99 -7.85 -5.68
CA ASP A 126 27.55 -6.72 -4.86
C ASP A 126 28.54 -5.55 -4.94
N ILE A 127 29.77 -5.80 -5.39
CA ILE A 127 30.76 -4.73 -5.61
C ILE A 127 30.49 -3.96 -6.92
N PRO A 128 30.70 -2.64 -6.92
CA PRO A 128 30.56 -1.84 -8.13
C PRO A 128 31.60 -2.25 -9.17
N THR A 129 31.19 -2.23 -10.43
CA THR A 129 32.10 -2.45 -11.56
C THR A 129 33.11 -1.31 -11.67
N LEU A 130 34.26 -1.55 -12.31
CA LEU A 130 35.23 -0.48 -12.57
C LEU A 130 34.64 0.68 -13.38
N MET A 131 33.70 0.40 -14.28
CA MET A 131 32.97 1.42 -15.02
C MET A 131 32.09 2.26 -14.08
N GLU A 132 31.30 1.63 -13.20
CA GLU A 132 30.49 2.34 -12.21
C GLU A 132 31.36 3.21 -11.30
N ALA A 133 32.48 2.67 -10.80
CA ALA A 133 33.40 3.39 -9.94
C ALA A 133 34.01 4.63 -10.61
N ARG A 134 34.28 4.56 -11.93
CA ARG A 134 34.79 5.70 -12.71
C ARG A 134 33.70 6.70 -13.09
N LEU A 135 32.47 6.23 -13.35
CA LEU A 135 31.36 7.09 -13.74
C LEU A 135 30.80 7.89 -12.54
N PHE A 136 30.85 7.31 -11.34
CA PHE A 136 30.28 7.88 -10.12
C PHE A 136 31.35 8.20 -9.06
N ASP A 137 32.39 8.95 -9.46
CA ASP A 137 33.53 9.28 -8.62
C ASP A 137 33.36 10.60 -7.81
N THR A 138 32.46 11.50 -8.24
CA THR A 138 32.13 12.74 -7.53
C THR A 138 31.07 12.57 -6.44
N THR A 139 30.95 13.52 -5.50
CA THR A 139 29.91 13.50 -4.45
C THR A 139 28.50 13.42 -5.02
N PHE A 140 28.21 14.21 -6.06
CA PHE A 140 26.91 14.17 -6.73
C PHE A 140 26.72 12.87 -7.52
N GLY A 141 27.77 12.35 -8.16
CA GLY A 141 27.76 11.05 -8.82
C GLY A 141 27.42 9.91 -7.85
N LYS A 142 28.06 9.87 -6.67
CA LYS A 142 27.76 8.90 -5.61
C LYS A 142 26.32 9.00 -5.12
N PHE A 143 25.77 10.21 -4.99
CA PHE A 143 24.36 10.40 -4.66
C PHE A 143 23.45 9.78 -5.73
N LEU A 144 23.70 10.06 -7.01
CA LEU A 144 22.96 9.43 -8.11
C LEU A 144 23.11 7.90 -8.10
N TRP A 145 24.31 7.39 -7.83
CA TRP A 145 24.59 5.96 -7.74
C TRP A 145 23.78 5.28 -6.62
N VAL A 146 23.60 5.95 -5.48
CA VAL A 146 22.73 5.47 -4.38
C VAL A 146 21.27 5.43 -4.83
N CYS A 147 20.77 6.47 -5.50
CA CYS A 147 19.40 6.48 -6.03
C CYS A 147 19.16 5.38 -7.08
N LEU A 148 20.20 4.99 -7.82
CA LEU A 148 20.15 3.97 -8.86
C LEU A 148 20.46 2.55 -8.35
N GLN A 149 20.74 2.35 -7.06
CA GLN A 149 21.05 1.04 -6.48
C GLN A 149 20.05 -0.05 -6.85
N PRO A 150 18.71 0.17 -6.80
CA PRO A 150 17.77 -0.87 -7.18
C PRO A 150 17.99 -1.38 -8.62
N PHE A 151 18.37 -0.51 -9.54
CA PHE A 151 18.67 -0.91 -10.92
C PHE A 151 19.98 -1.69 -11.01
N PHE A 152 21.04 -1.25 -10.33
CA PHE A 152 22.31 -1.97 -10.34
C PHE A 152 22.18 -3.36 -9.73
N TYR A 153 21.48 -3.50 -8.60
CA TYR A 153 21.26 -4.80 -7.96
C TYR A 153 20.47 -5.79 -8.84
N ILE A 154 19.57 -5.31 -9.71
CA ILE A 154 18.82 -6.16 -10.63
C ILE A 154 19.70 -6.60 -11.82
N PHE A 155 20.42 -5.66 -12.44
CA PHE A 155 21.08 -5.93 -13.72
C PHE A 155 22.54 -6.38 -13.59
N ARG A 156 23.28 -5.90 -12.58
CA ARG A 156 24.70 -6.20 -12.45
C ARG A 156 25.00 -7.70 -12.35
N PRO A 157 24.23 -8.52 -11.61
CA PRO A 157 24.45 -9.96 -11.58
C PRO A 157 24.32 -10.63 -12.96
N LEU A 158 23.50 -10.07 -13.86
CA LEU A 158 23.30 -10.57 -15.23
C LEU A 158 24.45 -10.21 -16.17
N VAL A 159 25.27 -9.23 -15.81
CA VAL A 159 26.41 -8.76 -16.61
C VAL A 159 27.73 -9.35 -16.11
N ILE A 160 27.91 -9.39 -14.78
CA ILE A 160 29.19 -9.78 -14.16
C ILE A 160 29.31 -11.30 -14.01
N ASN A 161 28.29 -11.93 -13.41
CA ASN A 161 28.31 -13.36 -13.14
C ASN A 161 26.95 -13.99 -13.55
N PRO A 162 26.62 -13.99 -14.86
CA PRO A 162 25.34 -14.50 -15.34
C PRO A 162 25.24 -16.00 -15.07
N LYS A 163 24.16 -16.39 -14.40
CA LYS A 163 23.90 -17.79 -14.07
C LYS A 163 22.71 -18.32 -14.83
N PRO A 164 22.73 -19.61 -15.23
CA PRO A 164 21.57 -20.22 -15.84
C PRO A 164 20.39 -20.21 -14.85
N PRO A 165 19.15 -19.97 -15.33
CA PRO A 165 17.97 -20.03 -14.50
C PRO A 165 17.74 -21.46 -14.00
N THR A 166 17.45 -21.57 -12.70
CA THR A 166 17.16 -22.84 -12.06
C THR A 166 15.67 -23.15 -12.11
N ARG A 167 15.30 -24.43 -11.94
CA ARG A 167 13.89 -24.86 -11.84
C ARG A 167 13.10 -24.09 -10.77
N LEU A 168 13.76 -23.73 -9.68
CA LEU A 168 13.13 -23.02 -8.57
C LEU A 168 12.88 -21.55 -8.90
N GLU A 169 13.75 -20.90 -9.67
CA GLU A 169 13.54 -19.55 -10.20
C GLU A 169 12.35 -19.50 -11.17
N ILE A 170 12.17 -20.54 -11.98
CA ILE A 170 10.99 -20.67 -12.85
C ILE A 170 9.72 -20.80 -12.02
N ILE A 171 9.72 -21.65 -10.99
CA ILE A 171 8.57 -21.86 -10.11
C ILE A 171 8.16 -20.55 -9.41
N ILE A 172 9.11 -19.85 -8.76
CA ILE A 172 8.79 -18.60 -8.06
C ILE A 172 8.35 -17.51 -9.04
N THR A 173 8.88 -17.50 -10.27
CA THR A 173 8.42 -16.59 -11.33
C THR A 173 6.96 -16.83 -11.69
N VAL A 174 6.57 -18.08 -11.91
CA VAL A 174 5.15 -18.43 -12.19
C VAL A 174 4.26 -18.06 -11.01
N VAL A 175 4.67 -18.37 -9.78
CA VAL A 175 3.94 -18.02 -8.56
C VAL A 175 3.77 -16.50 -8.44
N GLN A 176 4.84 -15.73 -8.63
CA GLN A 176 4.81 -14.27 -8.54
C GLN A 176 3.92 -13.65 -9.62
N LEU A 177 4.05 -14.08 -10.87
CA LEU A 177 3.21 -13.58 -11.97
C LEU A 177 1.74 -13.90 -11.74
N THR A 178 1.44 -15.10 -11.24
CA THR A 178 0.08 -15.49 -10.86
C THR A 178 -0.44 -14.62 -9.73
N PHE A 179 0.35 -14.42 -8.67
CA PHE A 179 -0.04 -13.55 -7.55
C PHE A 179 -0.28 -12.11 -8.00
N ASN A 180 0.63 -11.53 -8.79
CA ASN A 180 0.47 -10.19 -9.38
C ASN A 180 -0.82 -10.09 -10.21
N ALA A 181 -1.11 -11.09 -11.04
CA ALA A 181 -2.33 -11.13 -11.84
C ALA A 181 -3.59 -11.20 -10.95
N LEU A 182 -3.57 -12.00 -9.88
CA LEU A 182 -4.68 -12.08 -8.91
C LEU A 182 -4.86 -10.76 -8.17
N ILE A 183 -3.78 -10.10 -7.76
CA ILE A 183 -3.84 -8.77 -7.14
C ILE A 183 -4.50 -7.77 -8.09
N VAL A 184 -4.06 -7.70 -9.34
CA VAL A 184 -4.64 -6.79 -10.33
C VAL A 184 -6.11 -7.12 -10.61
N TYR A 185 -6.45 -8.41 -10.68
CA TYR A 185 -7.82 -8.87 -10.93
C TYR A 185 -8.79 -8.58 -9.79
N PHE A 186 -8.35 -8.75 -8.53
CA PHE A 186 -9.23 -8.59 -7.36
C PHE A 186 -9.18 -7.20 -6.71
N LEU A 187 -8.05 -6.49 -6.83
CA LEU A 187 -7.80 -5.22 -6.12
C LEU A 187 -7.71 -4.02 -7.06
N ASP A 188 -7.92 -4.20 -8.37
CA ASP A 188 -7.74 -3.19 -9.42
C ASP A 188 -6.29 -2.68 -9.58
N TRP A 189 -5.94 -2.23 -10.79
CA TRP A 189 -4.64 -1.63 -11.13
C TRP A 189 -4.41 -0.24 -10.49
N LYS A 190 -5.45 0.37 -9.92
CA LYS A 190 -5.35 1.72 -9.36
C LYS A 190 -4.52 1.67 -8.06
N PRO A 191 -3.70 2.69 -7.76
CA PRO A 191 -2.91 2.74 -6.52
C PRO A 191 -3.77 2.64 -5.23
N ASN A 192 -5.09 2.83 -5.32
CA ASN A 192 -6.05 2.59 -4.24
C ASN A 192 -6.24 1.09 -3.89
N GLY A 193 -5.88 0.17 -4.78
CA GLY A 193 -5.99 -1.27 -4.59
C GLY A 193 -4.97 -1.86 -3.62
N PHE A 194 -3.79 -1.26 -3.55
CA PHE A 194 -2.71 -1.71 -2.66
C PHE A 194 -2.95 -1.34 -1.18
N PHE A 195 -3.97 -0.53 -0.86
CA PHE A 195 -4.18 -0.03 0.51
C PHE A 195 -5.60 -0.16 1.09
N TYR A 196 -6.57 -0.80 0.41
CA TYR A 196 -7.92 -0.92 1.00
C TYR A 196 -8.59 -2.29 0.84
N VAL A 197 -8.85 -2.91 1.99
CA VAL A 197 -10.03 -3.76 2.23
C VAL A 197 -11.26 -2.89 1.97
N TYR A 198 -11.82 -2.95 0.76
CA TYR A 198 -13.07 -2.24 0.46
C TYR A 198 -14.26 -3.19 0.64
N ILE A 199 -14.97 -3.00 1.75
CA ILE A 199 -16.35 -3.46 1.92
C ILE A 199 -17.20 -2.75 0.86
N HIS A 200 -17.41 -3.41 -0.28
CA HIS A 200 -18.53 -3.10 -1.14
C HIS A 200 -19.01 -4.33 -1.91
N ARG A 201 -19.50 -5.34 -1.17
CA ARG A 201 -20.54 -6.21 -1.74
C ARG A 201 -21.87 -5.46 -1.65
N ARG A 202 -22.35 -5.08 -2.83
CA ARG A 202 -23.65 -4.49 -3.14
C ARG A 202 -24.79 -5.13 -2.32
N GLY A 203 -25.72 -4.29 -1.86
CA GLY A 203 -27.13 -4.67 -1.75
C GLY A 203 -27.75 -4.66 -0.36
N ILE A 204 -27.98 -3.47 0.23
CA ILE A 204 -29.14 -3.25 1.12
C ILE A 204 -29.66 -1.82 0.89
N TYR A 205 -30.49 -1.64 -0.13
CA TYR A 205 -31.49 -0.58 -0.16
C TYR A 205 -32.85 -1.25 -0.37
N SER A 206 -33.33 -1.92 0.68
CA SER A 206 -34.70 -2.42 0.75
C SER A 206 -35.49 -1.46 1.63
N GLY A 207 -36.26 -0.59 0.98
CA GLY A 207 -37.57 -0.09 1.41
C GLY A 207 -37.73 0.48 2.82
N CYS A 208 -37.87 1.81 2.90
CA CYS A 208 -38.90 2.39 3.75
C CYS A 208 -39.58 3.55 2.99
N ARG A 209 -40.52 3.19 2.11
CA ARG A 209 -41.51 4.13 1.56
C ARG A 209 -42.45 4.51 2.70
N ARG A 210 -42.38 5.76 3.14
CA ARG A 210 -43.38 6.37 4.01
C ARG A 210 -44.66 6.52 3.18
N ASN A 211 -45.68 5.75 3.57
CA ASN A 211 -47.01 5.72 2.96
C ASN A 211 -47.63 7.14 3.03
N LYS A 212 -47.91 7.76 1.88
CA LYS A 212 -48.80 8.92 1.77
C LYS A 212 -50.13 8.43 1.21
N GLY A 213 -51.04 8.07 2.10
CA GLY A 213 -52.47 8.06 1.78
C GLY A 213 -52.98 9.49 1.83
N ASN A 214 -53.56 9.93 0.72
CA ASN A 214 -54.12 11.26 0.52
C ASN A 214 -55.66 11.18 0.61
N ASN A 215 -56.27 12.30 1.01
CA ASN A 215 -57.66 12.73 0.78
C ASN A 215 -58.78 12.12 1.62
N HIS A 216 -59.44 12.98 2.40
CA HIS A 216 -60.73 13.52 1.97
C HIS A 216 -61.01 14.90 2.59
N THR A 217 -61.03 15.90 1.71
CA THR A 217 -61.78 17.14 1.86
C THR A 217 -63.25 16.85 1.58
N HIS A 218 -64.16 17.29 2.45
CA HIS A 218 -65.52 17.67 2.06
C HIS A 218 -65.73 19.13 2.45
N SER A 219 -66.00 19.96 1.44
CA SER A 219 -66.42 21.35 1.58
C SER A 219 -67.95 21.45 1.62
N THR A 220 -68.40 22.58 2.15
CA THR A 220 -69.71 23.25 1.99
C THR A 220 -70.94 22.61 2.64
N SER A 221 -71.40 23.20 3.73
CA SER A 221 -72.51 24.19 3.75
C SER A 221 -72.55 24.90 5.08
#